data_AF-M1B3T3-F1
#
_entry.id   AF-M1B3T3-F1
#
_cell.length_a   1.000
_cell.length_b   1.000
_cell.length_c   1.000
_cell.angle_alpha   90.00
_cell.angle_beta   90.00
_cell.angle_gamma   90.00
#
_symmetry.space_group_name_H-M   'P 1'
#
loop_
_entity.id
_entity.type
_entity.pdbx_description
1 polymer ?
#
loop_
_entity_poly.entity_id
_entity_poly.type
_entity_poly.pdbx_seq_one_letter_code
_entity_poly.pdbx_strand_id
1 'polypeptide(L)'
;MVTIRFFKFLKITNEKSRVLSGESAKEVGEKLRNFLHTMPCVFYDGPNGKKTKGYLLYSSVRREDLKIVCSCHASFLTPTEFVKHGGGGDVENPLKHIDIVLA
;
A
#
# COMPACT_ATOMS: atom_id res chain seq x y z
N MET A 1 6.77 13.72 -4.81
CA MET A 1 5.87 14.30 -3.78
C MET A 1 5.08 13.26 -2.96
N VAL A 2 4.84 12.04 -3.46
CA VAL A 2 3.97 11.02 -2.82
C VAL A 2 4.63 10.29 -1.63
N THR A 3 5.92 9.99 -1.71
CA THR A 3 6.75 9.34 -0.68
C THR A 3 6.99 10.22 0.54
N ILE A 4 7.19 11.52 0.35
CA ILE A 4 7.24 12.51 1.45
C ILE A 4 5.94 12.47 2.23
N ARG A 5 4.80 12.25 1.57
CA ARG A 5 3.48 12.21 2.20
C ARG A 5 3.28 10.95 3.04
N PHE A 6 3.76 9.78 2.60
CA PHE A 6 3.76 8.55 3.42
C PHE A 6 4.75 8.62 4.58
N PHE A 7 5.99 9.07 4.36
CA PHE A 7 6.95 9.24 5.46
C PHE A 7 6.53 10.36 6.42
N LYS A 8 5.89 11.43 5.92
CA LYS A 8 5.27 12.46 6.77
C LYS A 8 4.05 11.90 7.49
N PHE A 9 3.23 11.03 6.88
CA PHE A 9 2.15 10.33 7.58
C PHE A 9 2.71 9.38 8.65
N LEU A 10 3.73 8.58 8.34
CA LEU A 10 4.34 7.62 9.26
C LEU A 10 5.11 8.33 10.39
N LYS A 11 5.84 9.42 10.07
CA LYS A 11 6.46 10.31 11.06
C LYS A 11 5.40 11.05 11.87
N ILE A 12 4.33 11.55 11.26
CA ILE A 12 3.18 12.08 11.99
C ILE A 12 2.67 10.97 12.90
N THR A 13 2.35 9.76 12.45
CA THR A 13 1.87 8.69 13.34
C THR A 13 2.89 8.26 14.38
N ASN A 14 4.20 8.37 14.15
CA ASN A 14 5.25 7.95 15.09
C ASN A 14 5.58 9.05 16.12
N GLU A 15 5.72 10.29 15.68
CA GLU A 15 5.94 11.47 16.52
C GLU A 15 4.66 11.79 17.30
N LYS A 16 3.52 11.67 16.63
CA LYS A 16 2.22 11.65 17.27
C LYS A 16 2.06 10.38 18.09
N SER A 17 2.57 9.18 17.80
CA SER A 17 2.47 8.03 18.75
C SER A 17 3.08 8.31 20.13
N ARG A 18 4.08 9.20 20.17
CA ARG A 18 4.64 9.71 21.43
C ARG A 18 3.75 10.75 22.13
N VAL A 19 2.76 11.30 21.40
CA VAL A 19 1.72 12.27 21.83
C VAL A 19 0.28 11.67 21.83
N LEU A 20 0.06 10.50 21.21
CA LEU A 20 -1.21 9.79 20.94
C LEU A 20 -1.67 8.98 22.15
N SER A 21 -1.10 9.23 23.32
CA SER A 21 -1.76 8.83 24.56
C SER A 21 -3.17 9.46 24.70
N GLY A 22 -3.62 10.32 23.76
CA GLY A 22 -4.95 10.94 23.77
C GLY A 22 -5.74 11.11 22.45
N GLU A 23 -5.38 10.57 21.27
CA GLU A 23 -6.28 10.66 20.09
C GLU A 23 -7.20 9.44 19.97
N SER A 24 -8.44 9.67 19.57
CA SER A 24 -9.41 8.59 19.38
C SER A 24 -9.07 7.74 18.15
N ALA A 25 -9.31 6.43 18.23
CA ALA A 25 -9.13 5.50 17.11
C ALA A 25 -9.87 5.94 15.83
N LYS A 26 -10.96 6.71 15.96
CA LYS A 26 -11.68 7.32 14.83
C LYS A 26 -10.83 8.31 14.04
N GLU A 27 -10.10 9.18 14.71
CA GLU A 27 -9.32 10.25 14.07
C GLU A 27 -8.09 9.71 13.33
N VAL A 28 -7.46 8.67 13.90
CA VAL A 28 -6.39 7.91 13.24
C VAL A 28 -6.94 7.20 12.00
N GLY A 29 -8.12 6.58 12.10
CA GLY A 29 -8.80 5.92 10.99
C GLY A 29 -9.14 6.87 9.84
N GLU A 30 -9.65 8.06 10.13
CA GLU A 30 -9.94 9.08 9.11
C GLU A 30 -8.68 9.59 8.40
N LYS A 31 -7.61 9.85 9.15
CA LYS A 31 -6.32 10.27 8.57
C LYS A 31 -5.73 9.19 7.68
N LEU A 32 -5.84 7.91 8.07
CA LEU A 32 -5.43 6.78 7.25
C LEU A 32 -6.28 6.68 5.97
N ARG A 33 -7.60 6.84 6.08
CA ARG A 33 -8.53 6.78 4.93
C ARG A 33 -8.24 7.89 3.91
N ASN A 34 -8.08 9.13 4.37
CA ASN A 34 -7.74 10.26 3.52
C ASN A 34 -6.37 10.08 2.85
N PHE A 35 -5.42 9.46 3.55
CA PHE A 35 -4.13 9.13 2.97
C PHE A 35 -4.24 8.07 1.86
N LEU A 36 -4.94 6.97 2.13
CA LEU A 36 -5.16 5.88 1.16
C LEU A 36 -5.90 6.36 -0.09
N HIS A 37 -6.83 7.32 0.02
CA HIS A 37 -7.50 7.94 -1.12
C HIS A 37 -6.56 8.69 -2.08
N THR A 38 -5.37 9.08 -1.62
CA THR A 38 -4.37 9.76 -2.47
C THR A 38 -3.32 8.81 -3.04
N MET A 39 -3.43 7.51 -2.74
CA MET A 39 -2.48 6.49 -3.19
C MET A 39 -3.01 5.81 -4.45
N PRO A 40 -2.13 5.54 -5.44
CA PRO A 40 -2.50 4.76 -6.61
C PRO A 40 -3.07 3.39 -6.23
N CYS A 41 -4.24 3.09 -6.77
CA CYS A 41 -4.86 1.78 -6.65
C CYS A 41 -4.16 0.82 -7.60
N VAL A 42 -3.94 -0.42 -7.13
CA VAL A 42 -3.38 -1.48 -7.95
C VAL A 42 -4.25 -2.71 -7.97
N PHE A 43 -4.22 -3.39 -9.11
CA PHE A 43 -5.01 -4.58 -9.37
C PHE A 43 -4.11 -5.67 -9.95
N TYR A 44 -4.35 -6.90 -9.52
CA TYR A 44 -3.77 -8.08 -10.14
C TYR A 44 -4.92 -9.03 -10.49
N ASP A 45 -5.03 -9.33 -11.78
CA ASP A 45 -5.97 -10.31 -12.31
C ASP A 45 -5.30 -11.68 -12.33
N GLY A 46 -5.53 -12.43 -11.26
CA GLY A 46 -4.99 -13.77 -11.10
C GLY A 46 -5.67 -14.81 -12.00
N PRO A 47 -5.01 -15.97 -12.18
CA PRO A 47 -5.59 -17.10 -12.87
C PRO A 47 -6.93 -17.50 -12.20
N ASN A 48 -7.87 -17.98 -13.00
CA ASN A 48 -9.25 -18.28 -12.60
C ASN A 48 -10.11 -17.03 -12.26
N GLY A 49 -9.71 -15.84 -12.72
CA GLY A 49 -10.50 -14.61 -12.54
C GLY A 49 -10.45 -14.04 -11.12
N LYS A 50 -9.50 -14.49 -10.29
CA LYS A 50 -9.32 -13.97 -8.93
C LYS A 50 -8.68 -12.59 -8.99
N LYS A 51 -9.49 -11.55 -8.73
CA LYS A 51 -9.01 -10.16 -8.70
C LYS A 51 -8.51 -9.79 -7.31
N THR A 52 -7.23 -9.45 -7.19
CA THR A 52 -6.66 -8.89 -5.96
C THR A 52 -6.50 -7.38 -6.12
N LYS A 53 -6.94 -6.63 -5.09
CA LYS A 53 -6.84 -5.16 -5.06
C LYS A 53 -5.86 -4.72 -3.96
N GLY A 54 -5.15 -3.63 -4.21
CA GLY A 54 -4.25 -3.04 -3.24
C GLY A 54 -3.95 -1.58 -3.51
N TYR A 55 -3.06 -1.01 -2.69
CA TYR A 55 -2.56 0.35 -2.84
C TYR A 55 -1.04 0.31 -2.93
N LEU A 56 -0.47 0.94 -3.96
CA LEU A 56 0.97 0.90 -4.20
C LEU A 56 1.70 2.00 -3.42
N LEU A 57 2.56 1.57 -2.51
CA LEU A 57 3.48 2.39 -1.75
C LEU A 57 4.87 2.35 -2.39
N TYR A 58 5.49 3.51 -2.44
CA TYR A 58 6.85 3.69 -2.92
C TYR A 58 7.69 4.16 -1.72
N SER A 59 8.95 3.72 -1.61
CA SER A 59 9.91 4.31 -0.67
C SER A 59 10.68 5.45 -1.35
N SER A 60 10.78 6.63 -0.71
CA SER A 60 11.70 7.69 -1.16
C SER A 60 13.15 7.41 -0.77
N VAL A 61 13.36 6.55 0.22
CA VAL A 61 14.70 6.29 0.80
C VAL A 61 15.48 5.35 -0.10
N ARG A 62 14.79 4.41 -0.76
CA ARG A 62 15.35 3.51 -1.77
C ARG A 62 14.35 3.45 -2.91
N ARG A 63 14.69 3.97 -4.08
CA ARG A 63 13.77 4.06 -5.23
C ARG A 63 13.29 2.70 -5.74
N GLU A 64 13.93 1.62 -5.29
CA GLU A 64 13.66 0.24 -5.67
C GLU A 64 12.64 -0.47 -4.76
N ASP A 65 12.40 0.03 -3.54
CA ASP A 65 11.53 -0.65 -2.56
C ASP A 65 10.06 -0.26 -2.75
N LEU A 66 9.41 -0.96 -3.66
CA LEU A 66 7.95 -0.91 -3.83
C LEU A 66 7.29 -1.87 -2.84
N LYS A 67 6.26 -1.37 -2.14
CA LYS A 67 5.39 -2.18 -1.27
C LYS A 67 3.95 -1.98 -1.69
N ILE A 68 3.12 -2.99 -1.55
CA ILE A 68 1.70 -2.95 -1.86
C ILE A 68 0.94 -3.30 -0.59
N VAL A 69 -0.01 -2.46 -0.20
CA VAL A 69 -0.95 -2.81 0.87
C VAL A 69 -2.13 -3.52 0.23
N CYS A 70 -2.28 -4.81 0.50
CA CYS A 70 -3.42 -5.59 0.00
C CYS A 70 -4.69 -5.18 0.75
N SER A 71 -5.78 -4.92 0.03
CA SER A 71 -7.05 -4.53 0.66
C SER A 71 -7.71 -5.66 1.44
N CYS A 72 -7.32 -6.91 1.22
CA CYS A 72 -7.90 -8.08 1.91
C CYS A 72 -7.52 -8.15 3.39
N HIS A 73 -6.28 -7.76 3.75
CA HIS A 73 -5.74 -7.94 5.12
C HIS A 73 -4.92 -6.74 5.62
N ALA A 74 -4.78 -5.67 4.83
CA ALA A 74 -3.94 -4.51 5.11
C ALA A 74 -2.45 -4.80 5.36
N SER A 75 -1.96 -5.97 4.95
CA SER A 75 -0.55 -6.35 5.03
C SER A 75 0.26 -5.69 3.91
N PHE A 76 1.50 -5.33 4.23
CA PHE A 76 2.49 -4.89 3.24
C PHE A 76 3.07 -6.12 2.54
N LEU A 77 2.94 -6.15 1.22
CA LEU A 77 3.46 -7.18 0.33
C LEU A 77 4.44 -6.54 -0.65
N THR A 78 5.49 -7.25 -1.01
CA THR A 78 6.27 -6.94 -2.22
C THR A 78 5.42 -7.22 -3.48
N PRO A 79 5.77 -6.69 -4.65
CA PRO A 79 5.08 -7.00 -5.90
C PRO A 79 4.97 -8.51 -6.16
N THR A 80 6.03 -9.27 -5.89
CA THR A 80 6.03 -10.74 -6.01
C THR A 80 5.02 -11.39 -5.07
N GLU A 81 5.01 -10.99 -3.81
CA GLU A 81 4.07 -11.54 -2.82
C GLU A 81 2.63 -11.18 -3.14
N PHE A 82 2.38 -9.99 -3.68
CA PHE A 82 1.05 -9.55 -4.10
C PHE A 82 0.49 -10.41 -5.25
N VAL A 83 1.32 -10.72 -6.25
CA VAL A 83 0.97 -11.64 -7.34
C VAL A 83 0.67 -13.04 -6.82
N LYS A 84 1.53 -13.58 -5.94
CA LYS A 84 1.31 -14.89 -5.30
C LYS A 84 0.03 -14.92 -4.45
N HIS A 85 -0.27 -13.83 -3.76
CA HIS A 85 -1.50 -13.70 -2.96
C HIS A 85 -2.77 -13.80 -3.82
N GLY A 86 -2.72 -13.22 -5.03
CA GLY A 86 -3.78 -13.37 -6.03
C GLY A 86 -3.82 -14.73 -6.73
N GLY A 87 -3.02 -15.71 -6.29
CA GLY A 87 -2.96 -17.04 -6.91
C GLY A 87 -2.06 -17.12 -8.13
N GLY A 88 -1.23 -16.09 -8.38
CA GLY A 88 -0.15 -16.17 -9.35
C GLY A 88 1.01 -17.04 -8.89
N GLY A 89 1.87 -17.43 -9.83
CA GLY A 89 3.13 -18.11 -9.55
C GLY A 89 4.31 -17.14 -9.38
N ASP A 90 5.51 -17.68 -9.42
CA ASP A 90 6.72 -16.88 -9.62
C ASP A 90 6.74 -16.36 -11.06
N VAL A 91 6.73 -15.03 -11.19
CA VAL A 91 6.72 -14.32 -12.48
C VAL A 91 7.96 -13.46 -12.60
N GLU A 92 8.55 -13.42 -13.80
CA GLU A 92 9.57 -12.42 -14.10
C GLU A 92 8.93 -11.03 -14.17
N ASN A 93 9.51 -10.08 -13.45
CA ASN A 93 9.06 -8.69 -13.37
C ASN A 93 7.56 -8.55 -12.96
N PRO A 94 7.24 -8.82 -11.68
CA PRO A 94 5.86 -8.81 -11.16
C PRO A 94 5.06 -7.54 -11.43
N LEU A 95 5.72 -6.39 -11.53
CA LEU A 95 5.08 -5.09 -11.77
C LEU A 95 4.37 -5.02 -13.13
N LYS A 96 4.86 -5.77 -14.14
CA LYS A 96 4.20 -5.82 -15.46
C LYS A 96 2.83 -6.50 -15.43
N HIS A 97 2.58 -7.31 -14.40
CA HIS A 97 1.34 -8.03 -14.21
C HIS A 97 0.35 -7.28 -13.30
N ILE A 98 0.75 -6.11 -12.79
CA ILE A 98 -0.04 -5.33 -11.84
C ILE A 98 -0.50 -4.05 -12.55
N ASP A 99 -1.80 -3.91 -12.73
CA ASP A 99 -2.38 -2.71 -13.29
C ASP A 99 -2.42 -1.60 -12.24
N ILE A 100 -1.89 -0.43 -12.58
CA ILE A 100 -1.85 0.74 -11.71
C ILE A 100 -2.87 1.75 -12.22
N VAL A 101 -3.87 2.05 -11.39
CA VAL A 101 -4.85 3.11 -11.64
C VAL A 101 -4.48 4.31 -10.79
N LEU A 102 -4.09 5.39 -11.46
CA LEU A 102 -3.91 6.71 -10.85
C LEU A 102 -5.29 7.35 -10.72
N ALA A 103 -5.68 7.69 -9.50
CA ALA A 103 -6.90 8.43 -9.19
C ALA A 103 -6.60 9.91 -8.95
#